data_AF-A0A2V7V0M0-F1
#
_entry.id   AF-A0A2V7V0M0-F1
#
_cell.length_a   1.000
_cell.length_b   1.000
_cell.length_c   1.000
_cell.angle_alpha   90.00
_cell.angle_beta   90.00
_cell.angle_gamma   90.00
#
_symmetry.space_group_name_H-M   'P 1'
#
loop_
_entity.id
_entity.type
_entity.pdbx_description
1 polymer ?
#
loop_
_entity_poly.entity_id
_entity_poly.type
_entity_poly.pdbx_seq_one_letter_code
_entity_poly.pdbx_strand_id
1 'polypeptide(L)'
;MNRKLIRPDLAEVKEQFHGTAKMYRQRKPIPPEQTSAESFYYLKQMSNKTRMVIVLKDGEEIRGTIEWYDKSALKVHRASDPN
;
A
#
# COMPACT_ATOMS: atom_id res chain seq x y z
N MET A 1 34.29 -2.92 30.48
CA MET A 1 34.27 -1.89 29.42
C MET A 1 32.82 -1.45 29.24
N ASN A 2 32.37 -0.42 29.97
CA ASN A 2 30.96 -0.03 30.04
C ASN A 2 30.70 1.13 29.07
N ARG A 3 29.98 0.86 27.98
CA ARG A 3 29.54 1.91 27.04
C ARG A 3 28.18 2.41 27.50
N LYS A 4 28.15 3.54 28.20
CA LYS A 4 26.89 4.21 28.56
C LYS A 4 26.23 4.75 27.28
N LEU A 5 24.93 4.48 27.14
CA LEU A 5 24.11 5.00 26.05
C LEU A 5 23.98 6.53 26.22
N ILE A 6 24.55 7.31 25.30
CA ILE A 6 24.36 8.76 25.28
C ILE A 6 22.93 9.02 24.83
N ARG A 7 22.10 9.63 25.68
CA ARG A 7 20.78 10.14 25.32
C ARG A 7 20.90 11.65 25.18
N PRO A 8 21.02 12.19 23.96
CA PRO A 8 20.87 13.64 23.76
C PRO A 8 19.51 14.05 24.30
N ASP A 9 19.44 15.17 25.01
CA ASP A 9 18.17 15.70 25.51
C ASP A 9 17.28 16.09 24.32
N LEU A 10 16.12 15.42 24.20
CA LEU A 10 15.18 15.67 23.10
C LEU A 10 14.55 17.06 23.18
N ALA A 11 14.70 17.77 24.30
CA ALA A 11 14.19 19.13 24.46
C ALA A 11 14.89 20.14 23.54
N GLU A 12 16.21 20.08 23.41
CA GLU A 12 17.00 21.01 22.58
C GLU A 12 16.71 20.83 21.08
N VAL A 13 16.52 19.58 20.63
CA VAL A 13 16.18 19.28 19.23
C VAL A 13 14.81 19.87 18.88
N LYS A 14 13.85 19.83 19.80
CA LYS A 14 12.49 20.32 19.53
C LYS A 14 12.44 21.83 19.34
N GLU A 15 13.27 22.60 20.05
CA GLU A 15 13.31 24.07 19.90
C GLU A 15 13.84 24.52 18.53
N GLN A 16 14.81 23.80 17.96
CA GLN A 16 15.42 24.15 16.68
C GLN A 16 14.46 23.98 15.48
N PHE A 17 13.43 23.13 15.60
CA PHE A 17 12.42 22.90 14.57
C PHE A 17 11.15 23.75 14.72
N HIS A 18 11.00 24.54 15.79
CA HIS A 18 9.81 25.37 16.01
C HIS A 18 9.77 26.66 15.15
N GLY A 19 10.90 27.07 14.56
CA GLY A 19 10.98 28.25 13.69
C GLY A 19 10.43 28.06 12.27
N THR A 20 10.32 26.82 11.78
CA THR A 20 9.96 26.52 10.37
C THR A 20 8.64 25.75 10.23
N ALA A 21 8.07 25.25 11.33
CA ALA A 21 6.86 24.42 11.34
C ALA A 21 5.56 25.16 10.92
N LYS A 22 5.58 26.50 10.79
CA LYS A 22 4.41 27.27 10.34
C LYS A 22 4.25 27.34 8.82
N MET A 23 5.29 27.07 8.02
CA MET A 23 5.23 27.28 6.56
C MET A 23 4.89 26.02 5.75
N TYR A 24 5.00 24.82 6.36
CA TYR A 24 4.77 23.53 5.68
C TYR A 24 3.44 22.85 6.02
N ARG A 25 2.48 23.57 6.63
CA ARG A 25 1.06 23.19 6.51
C ARG A 25 0.51 23.59 5.14
N GLN A 26 1.27 23.27 4.09
CA GLN A 26 0.72 23.10 2.76
C GLN A 26 -0.35 22.01 2.92
N ARG A 27 -1.62 22.43 2.92
CA ARG A 27 -2.76 21.52 2.95
C ARG A 27 -2.49 20.56 1.79
N LYS A 28 -2.21 19.29 2.10
CA LYS A 28 -2.07 18.28 1.05
C LYS A 28 -3.32 18.43 0.17
N PRO A 29 -3.16 18.72 -1.13
CA PRO A 29 -4.31 18.84 -2.00
C PRO A 29 -5.15 17.58 -1.84
N ILE A 30 -6.47 17.76 -1.77
CA ILE A 30 -7.40 16.64 -1.67
C ILE A 30 -7.01 15.69 -2.81
N PRO A 31 -6.69 14.41 -2.53
CA PRO A 31 -6.33 13.48 -3.59
C PRO A 31 -7.43 13.51 -4.64
N PRO A 32 -7.08 13.52 -5.94
CA PRO A 32 -8.07 13.48 -6.98
C PRO A 32 -8.98 12.28 -6.76
N GLU A 33 -10.28 12.43 -7.05
CA GLU A 33 -11.26 11.35 -6.88
C GLU A 33 -10.82 10.07 -7.61
N GLN A 34 -10.10 10.22 -8.73
CA GLN A 34 -9.43 9.13 -9.43
C GLN A 34 -7.92 9.18 -9.20
N THR A 35 -7.43 8.26 -8.35
CA THR A 35 -5.99 8.11 -8.06
C THR A 35 -5.31 6.99 -8.86
N SER A 36 -6.07 6.27 -9.70
CA SER A 36 -5.62 5.07 -10.45
C SER A 36 -5.02 3.95 -9.58
N ALA A 37 -5.10 4.05 -8.26
CA ALA A 37 -4.46 3.14 -7.30
C ALA A 37 -4.92 1.69 -7.49
N GLU A 38 -6.19 1.49 -7.82
CA GLU A 38 -6.76 0.17 -8.11
C GLU A 38 -6.12 -0.45 -9.36
N SER A 39 -6.06 0.28 -10.47
CA SER A 39 -5.42 -0.18 -11.70
C SER A 39 -3.95 -0.53 -11.46
N PHE A 40 -3.21 0.32 -10.74
CA PHE A 40 -1.81 0.05 -10.39
C PHE A 40 -1.65 -1.18 -9.51
N TYR A 41 -2.56 -1.40 -8.56
CA TYR A 41 -2.55 -2.58 -7.71
C TYR A 41 -2.69 -3.86 -8.55
N TYR A 42 -3.72 -3.95 -9.40
CA TYR A 42 -3.95 -5.15 -10.20
C TYR A 42 -2.82 -5.41 -11.21
N LEU A 43 -2.34 -4.37 -11.91
CA LEU A 43 -1.22 -4.49 -12.84
C LEU A 43 0.03 -5.05 -12.14
N LYS A 44 0.31 -4.59 -10.91
CA LYS A 44 1.44 -5.09 -10.11
C LYS A 44 1.25 -6.56 -9.74
N GLN A 45 0.04 -6.98 -9.34
CA GLN A 45 -0.21 -8.37 -8.98
C GLN A 45 -0.14 -9.32 -10.18
N MET A 46 -0.61 -8.89 -11.36
CA MET A 46 -0.47 -9.66 -12.60
C MET A 46 1.00 -9.81 -13.01
N SER A 47 1.75 -8.69 -13.04
CA SER A 47 3.16 -8.69 -13.45
C SER A 47 4.02 -9.59 -12.56
N ASN A 48 3.77 -9.58 -11.26
CA ASN A 48 4.45 -10.44 -10.29
C ASN A 48 3.91 -11.87 -10.23
N LYS A 49 2.82 -12.17 -10.95
CA LYS A 49 2.06 -13.42 -10.84
C LYS A 49 1.74 -13.78 -9.38
N THR A 50 1.39 -12.77 -8.59
CA THR A 50 1.16 -12.94 -7.15
C THR A 50 0.02 -13.93 -6.91
N ARG A 51 0.25 -14.91 -6.03
CA ARG A 51 -0.81 -15.82 -5.56
C ARG A 51 -1.74 -15.07 -4.62
N MET A 52 -3.01 -15.05 -4.95
CA MET A 52 -4.06 -14.35 -4.22
C MET A 52 -5.20 -15.29 -3.83
N VAL A 53 -5.92 -14.88 -2.77
CA VAL A 53 -7.21 -15.46 -2.37
C VAL A 53 -8.25 -14.37 -2.58
N ILE A 54 -9.24 -14.64 -3.43
CA ILE A 54 -10.35 -13.73 -3.71
C ILE A 54 -11.57 -14.28 -2.99
N VAL A 55 -12.07 -13.52 -2.03
CA VAL A 55 -13.26 -13.89 -1.23
C VAL A 55 -14.48 -13.26 -1.90
N LEU A 56 -15.42 -14.08 -2.34
CA LEU A 56 -16.68 -13.65 -2.92
C LEU A 56 -17.68 -13.25 -1.82
N LYS A 57 -18.77 -12.60 -2.23
CA LYS A 57 -19.78 -12.06 -1.28
C LYS A 57 -20.52 -13.15 -0.51
N ASP A 58 -20.61 -14.35 -1.06
CA ASP A 58 -21.17 -15.54 -0.43
C ASP A 58 -20.17 -16.28 0.47
N GLY A 59 -18.91 -15.81 0.53
CA GLY A 59 -17.83 -16.41 1.31
C GLY A 59 -17.02 -17.45 0.55
N GLU A 60 -17.30 -17.73 -0.73
CA GLU A 60 -16.45 -18.62 -1.54
C GLU A 60 -15.03 -18.03 -1.69
N GLU A 61 -14.02 -18.88 -1.55
CA GLU A 61 -12.62 -18.51 -1.77
C GLU A 61 -12.10 -19.03 -3.11
N ILE A 62 -11.69 -18.11 -3.98
CA ILE A 62 -10.97 -18.44 -5.22
C ILE A 62 -9.48 -18.22 -4.99
N ARG A 63 -8.69 -19.28 -5.16
CA ARG A 63 -7.23 -19.24 -4.99
C ARG A 63 -6.53 -19.34 -6.34
N GLY A 64 -5.68 -18.36 -6.67
CA GLY A 64 -5.03 -18.34 -7.97
C GLY A 64 -4.19 -17.08 -8.22
N THR A 65 -3.86 -16.87 -9.49
CA THR A 65 -3.15 -15.68 -9.96
C THR A 65 -4.05 -14.91 -10.93
N ILE A 66 -4.05 -13.57 -10.85
CA ILE A 66 -4.80 -12.73 -11.78
C ILE A 66 -4.04 -12.67 -13.11
N GLU A 67 -4.71 -13.03 -14.21
CA GLU A 67 -4.17 -12.94 -15.58
C GLU A 67 -4.62 -11.67 -16.30
N TRP A 68 -5.84 -11.21 -16.01
CA TRP A 68 -6.45 -10.05 -16.66
C TRP A 68 -7.43 -9.34 -15.73
N TYR A 69 -7.59 -8.03 -15.93
CA TYR A 69 -8.44 -7.13 -15.16
C TYR A 69 -9.17 -6.21 -16.12
N ASP A 70 -10.43 -6.01 -15.83
CA ASP A 70 -11.26 -4.93 -16.32
C ASP A 70 -12.08 -4.38 -15.15
N LYS A 71 -12.72 -3.24 -15.35
CA LYS A 71 -13.43 -2.48 -14.31
C LYS A 71 -14.43 -3.32 -13.51
N SER A 72 -15.02 -4.35 -14.11
CA SER A 72 -16.02 -5.21 -13.48
C SER A 72 -15.67 -6.70 -13.49
N ALA A 73 -14.47 -7.08 -13.93
CA ALA A 73 -14.13 -8.49 -14.10
C ALA A 73 -12.64 -8.77 -13.85
N LEU A 74 -12.36 -9.94 -13.31
CA LEU A 74 -11.01 -10.47 -13.11
C LEU A 74 -10.95 -11.88 -13.71
N LYS A 75 -9.97 -12.11 -14.59
CA LYS A 75 -9.63 -13.47 -15.03
C LYS A 75 -8.60 -14.05 -14.07
N VAL A 76 -8.93 -15.17 -13.44
CA VAL A 76 -8.08 -15.81 -12.42
C VAL A 76 -7.72 -17.22 -12.89
N HIS A 77 -6.43 -17.51 -12.95
CA HIS A 77 -5.93 -18.86 -13.21
C HIS A 77 -5.78 -19.62 -11.89
N ARG A 78 -6.49 -20.75 -11.77
CA ARG A 78 -6.46 -21.62 -10.59
C ARG A 78 -5.42 -22.72 -10.83
N ALA A 79 -4.51 -22.94 -9.87
CA ALA A 79 -3.43 -23.91 -10.04
C ALA A 79 -3.91 -25.38 -10.02
N SER A 80 -5.10 -25.63 -9.48
CA SER A 80 -5.65 -26.98 -9.26
C SER A 80 -6.84 -27.34 -10.16
N ASP A 81 -7.41 -26.37 -10.90
CA ASP A 81 -8.61 -26.57 -11.70
C ASP A 81 -8.34 -26.21 -13.18
N PRO A 82 -8.96 -26.91 -14.15
CA PRO A 82 -8.82 -26.57 -15.56
C PRO A 82 -9.44 -25.20 -15.89
N ASN A 83 -8.82 -24.49 -16.85
CA ASN A 83 -9.23 -23.17 -17.35
C ASN A 83 -10.54 -23.22 -18.14
#